data_AF-A0AAN0NIF0-F1
#
_entry.id   AF-A0AAN0NIF0-F1
#
_cell.length_a   1.000
_cell.length_b   1.000
_cell.length_c   1.000
_cell.angle_alpha   90.00
_cell.angle_beta   90.00
_cell.angle_gamma   90.00
#
_symmetry.space_group_name_H-M   'P 1'
#
loop_
_entity.id
_entity.type
_entity.pdbx_description
1 polymer ?
#
loop_
_entity_poly.entity_id
_entity_poly.type
_entity_poly.pdbx_seq_one_letter_code
_entity_poly.pdbx_strand_id
1 'polypeptide(L)'
;MIAQIPRIKEDILGNMAFARHWFEAMDVPQAQLNQLAADRAEIETEERRRPKGKPDPRAMDREVFWEVIGTPGEDGVTSQIESVATRLEQFKATAIKTFDKYLQDLHRSTYRDDIWALAFLLNDGCSDDSFEAFRCWLILQGREVFEATLSDPDAFDVDIFSTNFEGALPLLDTSLLAYEARTGKTMARKFLTVESLLDDGLPEEAYADLLPTVAAKLSAQRN
;
A
#
# COMPACT_ATOMS: atom_id res chain seq x y z
N MET A 1 5.50 -6.14 10.79
CA MET A 1 4.69 -5.59 11.92
C MET A 1 3.83 -6.70 12.55
N ILE A 2 3.21 -7.56 11.75
CA ILE A 2 2.40 -8.72 12.18
C ILE A 2 3.22 -9.77 12.94
N ALA A 3 4.48 -9.99 12.60
CA ALA A 3 5.35 -10.94 13.31
C ALA A 3 5.67 -10.51 14.76
N GLN A 4 5.60 -9.20 15.05
CA GLN A 4 5.81 -8.66 16.40
C GLN A 4 4.52 -8.65 17.23
N ILE A 5 3.35 -8.91 16.63
CA ILE A 5 2.05 -8.91 17.34
C ILE A 5 2.10 -9.73 18.63
N PRO A 6 2.68 -10.94 18.70
CA PRO A 6 2.75 -11.67 19.97
C PRO A 6 3.51 -10.92 21.06
N ARG A 7 4.65 -10.30 20.71
CA ARG A 7 5.45 -9.51 21.65
C ARG A 7 4.77 -8.20 22.03
N ILE A 8 4.23 -7.48 21.05
CA ILE A 8 3.50 -6.22 21.27
C ILE A 8 2.25 -6.48 22.12
N LYS A 9 1.53 -7.58 21.88
CA LYS A 9 0.42 -8.02 22.70
C LYS A 9 0.87 -8.32 24.13
N GLU A 10 1.98 -9.02 24.32
CA GLU A 10 2.57 -9.24 25.65
C GLU A 10 2.93 -7.92 26.34
N ASP A 11 3.58 -6.99 25.64
CA ASP A 11 3.95 -5.66 26.13
C ASP A 11 2.70 -4.84 26.53
N ILE A 12 1.66 -4.83 25.69
CA ILE A 12 0.38 -4.15 25.96
C ILE A 12 -0.31 -4.77 27.19
N LEU A 13 -0.43 -6.09 27.24
CA LEU A 13 -1.07 -6.79 28.36
C LEU A 13 -0.30 -6.57 29.67
N GLY A 14 1.03 -6.50 29.61
CA GLY A 14 1.89 -6.13 30.73
C GLY A 14 1.65 -4.69 31.20
N ASN A 15 1.59 -3.74 30.27
CA ASN A 15 1.27 -2.34 30.56
C ASN A 15 -0.13 -2.16 31.16
N MET A 16 -1.12 -2.92 30.66
CA MET A 16 -2.49 -2.89 31.21
C MET A 16 -2.55 -3.48 32.63
N ALA A 17 -1.78 -4.53 32.92
CA ALA A 17 -1.66 -5.07 34.27
C ALA A 17 -1.02 -4.06 35.24
N PHE A 18 0.02 -3.36 34.78
CA PHE A 18 0.64 -2.26 35.53
C PHE A 18 -0.34 -1.10 35.76
N ALA A 19 -1.09 -0.68 34.74
CA ALA A 19 -2.09 0.38 34.86
C ALA A 19 -3.19 0.01 35.86
N ARG A 20 -3.67 -1.24 35.85
CA ARG A 20 -4.65 -1.73 36.81
C ARG A 20 -4.16 -1.59 38.25
N HIS A 21 -2.92 -2.00 38.53
CA HIS A 21 -2.33 -1.87 39.87
C HIS A 21 -2.36 -0.42 40.37
N TRP A 22 -2.04 0.55 39.51
CA TRP A 22 -2.09 1.97 39.86
C TRP A 22 -3.51 2.52 40.00
N PHE A 23 -4.45 2.07 39.17
CA PHE A 23 -5.84 2.50 39.26
C PHE A 23 -6.48 2.04 40.57
N GLU A 24 -6.17 0.83 41.02
CA GLU A 24 -6.57 0.32 42.34
C GLU A 24 -5.92 1.14 43.46
N ALA A 25 -4.65 1.55 43.33
CA ALA A 25 -3.95 2.37 44.33
C ALA A 25 -4.42 3.85 44.38
N MET A 26 -5.07 4.34 43.32
CA MET A 26 -5.54 5.72 43.19
C MET A 26 -7.05 5.87 43.41
N ASP A 27 -7.75 4.83 43.88
CA ASP A 27 -9.21 4.81 44.08
C ASP A 27 -9.99 5.24 42.83
N VAL A 28 -9.51 4.82 41.66
CA VAL A 28 -10.19 5.08 40.38
C VAL A 28 -11.56 4.39 40.38
N PRO A 29 -12.63 5.02 39.86
CA PRO A 29 -13.97 4.45 39.83
C PRO A 29 -14.03 3.02 39.29
N GLN A 30 -14.80 2.15 39.95
CA GLN A 30 -14.94 0.73 39.60
C GLN A 30 -15.35 0.51 38.12
N ALA A 31 -16.12 1.43 37.54
CA ALA A 31 -16.50 1.37 36.13
C ALA A 31 -15.27 1.38 35.19
N GLN A 32 -14.24 2.16 35.50
CA GLN A 32 -13.01 2.24 34.70
C GLN A 32 -12.14 0.99 34.89
N LEU A 33 -12.10 0.42 36.10
CA LEU A 33 -11.44 -0.88 36.33
C LEU A 33 -12.12 -2.00 35.54
N ASN A 34 -13.45 -2.00 35.48
CA ASN A 34 -14.21 -2.98 34.70
C ASN A 34 -13.98 -2.82 33.19
N GLN A 35 -13.91 -1.58 32.69
CA GLN A 35 -13.58 -1.32 31.28
C GLN A 35 -12.17 -1.82 30.94
N LEU A 36 -11.17 -1.50 31.75
CA LEU A 36 -9.79 -1.96 31.54
C LEU A 36 -9.70 -3.50 31.55
N ALA A 37 -10.48 -4.17 32.41
CA ALA A 37 -10.56 -5.62 32.43
C ALA A 37 -11.21 -6.20 31.17
N ALA A 38 -12.26 -5.56 30.66
CA ALA A 38 -12.93 -5.94 29.41
C ALA A 38 -11.99 -5.77 28.20
N ASP A 39 -11.34 -4.62 28.07
CA ASP A 39 -10.38 -4.33 27.00
C ASP A 39 -9.21 -5.34 27.03
N ARG A 40 -8.71 -5.66 28.23
CA ARG A 40 -7.64 -6.65 28.40
C ARG A 40 -8.08 -8.05 27.96
N ALA A 41 -9.30 -8.45 28.33
CA ALA A 41 -9.85 -9.75 27.93
C ALA A 41 -10.04 -9.85 26.41
N GLU A 42 -10.50 -8.77 25.77
CA GLU A 42 -10.62 -8.69 24.32
C GLU A 42 -9.25 -8.91 23.65
N ILE A 43 -8.22 -8.15 24.07
CA ILE A 43 -6.85 -8.29 23.56
C ILE A 43 -6.30 -9.69 23.84
N GLU A 44 -6.55 -10.29 25.01
CA GLU A 44 -6.14 -11.67 25.32
C GLU A 44 -6.73 -12.68 24.34
N THR A 45 -7.99 -12.53 23.95
CA THR A 45 -8.65 -13.42 22.98
C THR A 45 -8.26 -13.17 21.53
N GLU A 46 -7.67 -12.01 21.22
CA GLU A 46 -7.27 -11.67 19.85
C GLU A 46 -6.11 -12.55 19.37
N GLU A 47 -6.42 -13.57 18.57
CA GLU A 47 -5.42 -14.40 17.92
C GLU A 47 -4.92 -13.74 16.63
N ARG A 48 -3.62 -13.90 16.36
CA ARG A 48 -3.08 -13.50 15.07
C ARG A 48 -3.86 -14.17 13.94
N ARG A 49 -4.40 -13.35 13.02
CA ARG A 49 -5.06 -13.82 11.80
C ARG A 49 -4.14 -14.80 11.05
N ARG A 50 -4.62 -16.03 10.84
CA ARG A 50 -3.97 -17.07 10.03
C ARG A 50 -4.88 -17.44 8.86
N PRO A 51 -4.41 -17.36 7.61
CA PRO A 51 -5.20 -17.78 6.47
C PRO A 51 -5.52 -19.29 6.60
N LYS A 52 -6.81 -19.62 6.64
CA LYS A 52 -7.30 -21.01 6.73
C LYS A 52 -7.32 -21.64 5.34
N GLY A 53 -7.09 -22.95 5.25
CA GLY A 53 -7.19 -23.71 4.00
C GLY A 53 -5.86 -24.03 3.32
N LYS A 54 -5.93 -24.89 2.29
CA LYS A 54 -4.76 -25.26 1.47
C LYS A 54 -4.36 -24.04 0.62
N PRO A 55 -3.07 -23.67 0.57
CA PRO A 55 -2.62 -22.57 -0.28
C PRO A 55 -2.90 -22.84 -1.76
N ASP A 56 -3.19 -21.78 -2.50
CA ASP A 56 -3.28 -21.79 -3.96
C ASP A 56 -1.99 -22.41 -4.55
N PRO A 57 -2.11 -23.46 -5.39
CA PRO A 57 -0.95 -24.12 -5.98
C PRO A 57 -0.34 -23.36 -7.15
N ARG A 58 -1.02 -22.36 -7.73
CA ARG A 58 -0.56 -21.60 -8.89
C ARG A 58 0.79 -20.93 -8.62
N ALA A 59 1.63 -20.91 -9.65
CA ALA A 59 2.82 -20.08 -9.63
C ALA A 59 2.42 -18.61 -9.78
N MET A 60 3.19 -17.70 -9.20
CA MET A 60 3.00 -16.27 -9.38
C MET A 60 3.71 -15.85 -10.67
N ASP A 61 3.02 -15.97 -11.81
CA ASP A 61 3.42 -15.36 -13.08
C ASP A 61 2.84 -13.94 -13.21
N ARG A 62 3.01 -13.30 -14.38
CA ARG A 62 2.53 -11.92 -14.61
C ARG A 62 1.00 -11.85 -14.63
N GLU A 63 0.36 -12.85 -15.20
CA GLU A 63 -1.10 -12.93 -15.30
C GLU A 63 -1.73 -13.05 -13.90
N VAL A 64 -1.20 -13.94 -13.06
CA VAL A 64 -1.63 -14.09 -11.67
C VAL A 64 -1.30 -12.84 -10.85
N PHE A 65 -0.15 -12.19 -11.08
CA PHE A 65 0.18 -10.92 -10.42
C PHE A 65 -0.91 -9.87 -10.66
N TRP A 66 -1.30 -9.67 -11.93
CA TRP A 66 -2.33 -8.70 -12.28
C TRP A 66 -3.74 -9.13 -11.82
N GLU A 67 -4.04 -10.43 -11.77
CA GLU A 67 -5.26 -10.95 -11.13
C GLU A 67 -5.33 -10.58 -9.64
N VAL A 68 -4.19 -10.69 -8.93
CA VAL A 68 -4.12 -10.34 -7.51
C VAL A 68 -4.31 -8.84 -7.30
N ILE A 69 -3.65 -7.98 -8.10
CA ILE A 69 -3.86 -6.52 -8.09
C ILE A 69 -5.33 -6.19 -8.38
N GLY A 70 -5.91 -6.86 -9.38
CA GLY A 70 -7.26 -6.60 -9.86
C GLY A 70 -7.39 -5.23 -10.53
N THR A 71 -8.63 -4.77 -10.65
CA THR A 71 -8.97 -3.42 -11.12
C THR A 71 -9.59 -2.61 -9.99
N PRO A 72 -9.56 -1.27 -10.07
CA PRO A 72 -10.26 -0.42 -9.12
C PRO A 72 -11.74 -0.77 -9.04
N GLY A 73 -12.28 -0.80 -7.82
CA GLY A 73 -13.72 -0.91 -7.55
C GLY A 73 -14.28 0.41 -7.02
N GLU A 74 -15.58 0.44 -6.75
CA GLU A 74 -16.28 1.64 -6.25
C GLU A 74 -15.89 1.98 -4.80
N ASP A 75 -15.38 1.02 -4.03
CA ASP A 75 -15.05 1.15 -2.60
C ASP A 75 -13.71 1.87 -2.33
N GLY A 76 -13.01 2.31 -3.37
CA GLY A 76 -11.79 3.10 -3.28
C GLY A 76 -10.49 2.30 -3.04
N VAL A 77 -9.38 3.04 -3.01
CA VAL A 77 -8.01 2.52 -2.98
C VAL A 77 -7.72 1.66 -1.74
N THR A 78 -8.15 2.10 -0.56
CA THR A 78 -7.92 1.35 0.70
C THR A 78 -8.54 -0.04 0.64
N SER A 79 -9.81 -0.13 0.23
CA SER A 79 -10.55 -1.39 0.09
C SER A 79 -9.91 -2.32 -0.96
N GLN A 80 -9.37 -1.74 -2.04
CA GLN A 80 -8.63 -2.49 -3.04
C GLN A 80 -7.33 -3.08 -2.46
N ILE A 81 -6.56 -2.30 -1.70
CA ILE A 81 -5.32 -2.76 -1.05
C ILE A 81 -5.61 -3.91 -0.07
N GLU A 82 -6.67 -3.81 0.72
CA GLU A 82 -7.11 -4.88 1.61
C GLU A 82 -7.49 -6.15 0.83
N SER A 83 -8.12 -5.98 -0.33
CA SER A 83 -8.45 -7.08 -1.24
C SER A 83 -7.19 -7.74 -1.81
N VAL A 84 -6.18 -6.95 -2.22
CA VAL A 84 -4.86 -7.44 -2.66
C VAL A 84 -4.21 -8.27 -1.57
N ALA A 85 -4.13 -7.75 -0.34
CA ALA A 85 -3.57 -8.47 0.80
C ALA A 85 -4.32 -9.79 1.08
N THR A 86 -5.65 -9.76 1.07
CA THR A 86 -6.51 -10.92 1.32
C THR A 86 -6.35 -12.00 0.24
N ARG A 87 -6.20 -11.61 -1.03
CA ARG A 87 -5.91 -12.53 -2.14
C ARG A 87 -4.51 -13.13 -1.99
N LEU A 88 -3.50 -12.33 -1.70
CA LEU A 88 -2.12 -12.80 -1.48
C LEU A 88 -2.02 -13.79 -0.33
N GLU A 89 -2.79 -13.57 0.73
CA GLU A 89 -2.85 -14.49 1.86
C GLU A 89 -3.21 -15.91 1.42
N GLN A 90 -3.93 -16.12 0.31
CA GLN A 90 -4.29 -17.44 -0.21
C GLN A 90 -3.12 -18.19 -0.87
N PHE A 91 -2.04 -17.50 -1.24
CA PHE A 91 -0.90 -18.11 -1.92
C PHE A 91 0.12 -18.73 -0.96
N LYS A 92 1.00 -19.57 -1.51
CA LYS A 92 2.19 -20.08 -0.82
C LYS A 92 3.20 -18.95 -0.58
N ALA A 93 3.98 -19.08 0.48
CA ALA A 93 5.03 -18.11 0.84
C ALA A 93 6.03 -17.79 -0.29
N THR A 94 6.32 -18.76 -1.16
CA THR A 94 7.19 -18.56 -2.33
C THR A 94 6.53 -17.69 -3.40
N ALA A 95 5.23 -17.87 -3.66
CA ALA A 95 4.47 -17.06 -4.60
C ALA A 95 4.30 -15.62 -4.09
N ILE A 96 4.09 -15.42 -2.79
CA ILE A 96 4.03 -14.07 -2.18
C ILE A 96 5.36 -13.32 -2.36
N LYS A 97 6.51 -14.01 -2.22
CA LYS A 97 7.83 -13.43 -2.49
C LYS A 97 8.02 -13.03 -3.96
N THR A 98 7.51 -13.84 -4.88
CA THR A 98 7.57 -13.52 -6.31
C THR A 98 6.68 -12.33 -6.65
N PHE A 99 5.50 -12.23 -6.03
CA PHE A 99 4.63 -11.05 -6.16
C PHE A 99 5.36 -9.79 -5.69
N ASP A 100 6.02 -9.85 -4.54
CA ASP A 100 6.81 -8.73 -4.01
C ASP A 100 7.86 -8.27 -5.02
N LYS A 101 8.57 -9.21 -5.63
CA LYS A 101 9.56 -8.90 -6.65
C LYS A 101 8.94 -8.16 -7.84
N TYR A 102 7.81 -8.64 -8.36
CA TYR A 102 7.13 -7.96 -9.47
C TYR A 102 6.63 -6.56 -9.09
N LEU A 103 6.02 -6.42 -7.91
CA LEU A 103 5.55 -5.12 -7.42
C LEU A 103 6.70 -4.11 -7.33
N GLN A 104 7.83 -4.52 -6.75
CA GLN A 104 9.03 -3.68 -6.64
C GLN A 104 9.65 -3.34 -7.99
N ASP A 105 9.67 -4.29 -8.94
CA ASP A 105 10.20 -4.05 -10.28
C ASP A 105 9.31 -3.09 -11.09
N LEU A 106 7.97 -3.22 -10.99
CA LEU A 106 7.03 -2.29 -11.62
C LEU A 106 7.08 -0.90 -10.99
N HIS A 107 7.08 -0.81 -9.66
CA HIS A 107 7.19 0.46 -8.93
C HIS A 107 8.51 1.21 -9.23
N ARG A 108 9.60 0.47 -9.50
CA ARG A 108 10.86 1.08 -9.96
C ARG A 108 10.77 1.56 -11.41
N SER A 109 10.12 0.81 -12.28
CA SER A 109 10.00 1.17 -13.70
C SER A 109 9.23 2.46 -13.96
N THR A 110 8.43 2.92 -12.99
CA THR A 110 7.69 4.18 -13.05
C THR A 110 8.47 5.38 -12.52
N TYR A 111 9.68 5.18 -12.01
CA TYR A 111 10.55 6.27 -11.58
C TYR A 111 11.22 6.89 -12.81
N ARG A 112 10.48 7.73 -13.52
CA ARG A 112 10.86 8.42 -14.78
C ARG A 112 10.37 9.88 -14.75
N ASP A 113 11.07 10.78 -15.44
CA ASP A 113 10.71 12.21 -15.52
C ASP A 113 9.34 12.47 -16.16
N ASP A 114 8.96 11.68 -17.17
CA ASP A 114 7.66 11.81 -17.83
C ASP A 114 6.50 11.35 -16.96
N ILE A 115 6.70 10.33 -16.12
CA ILE A 115 5.72 9.90 -15.12
C ILE A 115 5.65 10.90 -13.96
N TRP A 116 6.77 11.52 -13.58
CA TRP A 116 6.79 12.63 -12.61
C TRP A 116 5.98 13.82 -13.13
N ALA A 117 6.25 14.27 -14.36
CA ALA A 117 5.51 15.34 -15.02
C ALA A 117 4.01 15.03 -15.08
N LEU A 118 3.64 13.78 -15.41
CA LEU A 118 2.25 13.34 -15.41
C LEU A 118 1.60 13.48 -14.03
N ALA A 119 2.25 12.97 -12.98
CA ALA A 119 1.77 13.08 -11.61
C ALA A 119 1.61 14.54 -11.17
N PHE A 120 2.59 15.39 -11.52
CA PHE A 120 2.59 16.81 -11.22
C PHE A 120 1.41 17.54 -11.89
N LEU A 121 1.20 17.31 -13.19
CA LEU A 121 0.11 17.96 -13.93
C LEU A 121 -1.27 17.52 -13.39
N LEU A 122 -1.46 16.22 -13.15
CA LEU A 122 -2.73 15.69 -12.65
C LEU A 122 -3.07 16.22 -11.25
N ASN A 123 -2.08 16.35 -10.37
CA ASN A 123 -2.28 16.74 -8.97
C ASN A 123 -2.09 18.25 -8.71
N ASP A 124 -1.73 19.04 -9.73
CA ASP A 124 -1.38 20.47 -9.58
C ASP A 124 -0.17 20.69 -8.64
N GLY A 125 0.82 19.81 -8.75
CA GLY A 125 2.02 19.75 -7.91
C GLY A 125 2.34 18.32 -7.47
N CYS A 126 3.61 18.02 -7.18
CA CYS A 126 4.02 16.71 -6.69
C CYS A 126 5.23 16.82 -5.77
N SER A 127 5.16 16.22 -4.58
CA SER A 127 6.33 15.97 -3.73
C SER A 127 6.84 14.54 -3.95
N ASP A 128 8.01 14.20 -3.41
CA ASP A 128 8.50 12.81 -3.42
C ASP A 128 7.46 11.83 -2.84
N ASP A 129 6.87 12.17 -1.69
CA ASP A 129 5.88 11.32 -1.01
C ASP A 129 4.61 11.15 -1.86
N SER A 130 4.13 12.24 -2.48
CA SER A 130 2.98 12.17 -3.40
C SER A 130 3.33 11.38 -4.66
N PHE A 131 4.58 11.46 -5.15
CA PHE A 131 5.02 10.69 -6.30
C PHE A 131 5.12 9.19 -6.00
N GLU A 132 5.60 8.81 -4.81
CA GLU A 132 5.55 7.43 -4.33
C GLU A 132 4.11 6.90 -4.29
N ALA A 133 3.18 7.68 -3.76
CA ALA A 133 1.77 7.30 -3.70
C ALA A 133 1.16 7.17 -5.11
N PHE A 134 1.43 8.11 -6.01
CA PHE A 134 0.95 8.09 -7.38
C PHE A 134 1.41 6.83 -8.13
N ARG A 135 2.69 6.45 -7.99
CA ARG A 135 3.23 5.24 -8.63
C ARG A 135 2.56 3.97 -8.11
N CYS A 136 2.23 3.90 -6.82
CA CYS A 136 1.46 2.79 -6.26
C CYS A 136 0.02 2.78 -6.79
N TRP A 137 -0.62 3.95 -6.87
CA TRP A 137 -1.96 4.12 -7.41
C TRP A 137 -2.05 3.72 -8.88
N LEU A 138 -1.04 4.04 -9.69
CA LEU A 138 -1.00 3.67 -11.10
C LEU A 138 -0.98 2.14 -11.29
N ILE A 139 -0.26 1.40 -10.42
CA ILE A 139 -0.28 -0.06 -10.42
C ILE A 139 -1.69 -0.59 -10.07
N LEU A 140 -2.38 0.05 -9.12
CA LEU A 140 -3.73 -0.32 -8.72
C LEU A 140 -4.79 -0.10 -9.82
N GLN A 141 -4.50 0.73 -10.84
CA GLN A 141 -5.37 0.85 -12.02
C GLN A 141 -5.41 -0.44 -12.87
N GLY A 142 -4.52 -1.40 -12.58
CA GLY A 142 -4.46 -2.68 -13.26
C GLY A 142 -3.57 -2.62 -14.51
N ARG A 143 -3.44 -3.79 -15.16
CA ARG A 143 -2.46 -4.02 -16.22
C ARG A 143 -2.59 -3.05 -17.38
N GLU A 144 -3.80 -2.89 -17.91
CA GLU A 144 -4.04 -2.16 -19.16
C GLU A 144 -3.68 -0.68 -19.01
N VAL A 145 -4.19 -0.03 -17.96
CA VAL A 145 -3.89 1.38 -17.67
C VAL A 145 -2.41 1.56 -17.37
N PHE A 146 -1.83 0.68 -16.55
CA PHE A 146 -0.41 0.76 -16.21
C PHE A 146 0.48 0.63 -17.44
N GLU A 147 0.32 -0.44 -18.24
CA GLU A 147 1.16 -0.69 -19.41
C GLU A 147 0.96 0.40 -20.49
N ALA A 148 -0.26 0.89 -20.70
CA ALA A 148 -0.53 1.99 -21.62
C ALA A 148 0.16 3.29 -21.18
N THR A 149 0.04 3.64 -19.89
CA THR A 149 0.67 4.86 -19.33
C THR A 149 2.19 4.82 -19.43
N LEU A 150 2.83 3.67 -19.19
CA LEU A 150 4.29 3.57 -19.31
C LEU A 150 4.77 3.61 -20.76
N SER A 151 3.92 3.20 -21.70
CA SER A 151 4.23 3.25 -23.13
C SER A 151 4.09 4.65 -23.70
N ASP A 152 3.05 5.38 -23.30
CA ASP A 152 2.77 6.74 -23.75
C ASP A 152 2.08 7.55 -22.63
N PRO A 153 2.85 8.25 -21.78
CA PRO A 153 2.30 9.05 -20.69
C PRO A 153 1.39 10.19 -21.17
N ASP A 154 1.58 10.72 -22.38
CA ASP A 154 0.77 11.82 -22.91
C ASP A 154 -0.59 11.34 -23.43
N ALA A 155 -0.72 10.04 -23.71
CA ALA A 155 -2.00 9.41 -24.04
C ALA A 155 -2.87 9.10 -22.79
N PHE A 156 -2.41 9.47 -21.59
CA PHE A 156 -3.14 9.18 -20.35
C PHE A 156 -4.57 9.72 -20.37
N ASP A 157 -5.50 8.90 -19.88
CA ASP A 157 -6.90 9.28 -19.73
C ASP A 157 -7.11 9.99 -18.39
N VAL A 158 -7.16 11.32 -18.44
CA VAL A 158 -7.29 12.19 -17.26
C VAL A 158 -8.57 11.93 -16.47
N ASP A 159 -9.61 11.35 -17.08
CA ASP A 159 -10.88 11.05 -16.42
C ASP A 159 -10.76 9.87 -15.44
N ILE A 160 -9.71 9.04 -15.56
CA ILE A 160 -9.39 7.95 -14.62
C ILE A 160 -8.81 8.52 -13.31
N PHE A 161 -8.16 9.69 -13.36
CA PHE A 161 -7.45 10.23 -12.21
C PHE A 161 -8.43 10.69 -11.13
N SER A 162 -8.14 10.28 -9.88
CA SER A 162 -8.85 10.72 -8.69
C SER A 162 -7.86 11.33 -7.70
N THR A 163 -8.22 12.44 -7.07
CA THR A 163 -7.36 13.13 -6.08
C THR A 163 -7.07 12.33 -4.81
N ASN A 164 -7.74 11.20 -4.59
CA ASN A 164 -7.56 10.34 -3.41
C ASN A 164 -6.53 9.21 -3.64
N PHE A 165 -5.39 9.50 -4.25
CA PHE A 165 -4.33 8.51 -4.49
C PHE A 165 -3.33 8.38 -3.33
N GLU A 166 -3.29 9.34 -2.40
CA GLU A 166 -2.32 9.35 -1.28
C GLU A 166 -2.40 8.08 -0.40
N GLY A 167 -3.58 7.47 -0.31
CA GLY A 167 -3.80 6.21 0.39
C GLY A 167 -3.21 4.96 -0.30
N ALA A 168 -2.51 5.11 -1.43
CA ALA A 168 -1.99 3.99 -2.22
C ALA A 168 -0.67 3.38 -1.70
N LEU A 169 0.12 4.14 -0.94
CA LEU A 169 1.42 3.71 -0.41
C LEU A 169 1.42 2.34 0.30
N PRO A 170 0.40 1.99 1.13
CA PRO A 170 0.35 0.70 1.80
C PRO A 170 0.32 -0.51 0.87
N LEU A 171 0.10 -0.34 -0.44
CA LEU A 171 0.26 -1.41 -1.44
C LEU A 171 1.63 -2.09 -1.31
N LEU A 172 2.69 -1.31 -1.09
CA LEU A 172 4.06 -1.82 -0.98
C LEU A 172 4.24 -2.77 0.21
N ASP A 173 3.36 -2.74 1.21
CA ASP A 173 3.45 -3.59 2.39
C ASP A 173 2.58 -4.84 2.31
N THR A 174 1.65 -4.92 1.35
CA THR A 174 0.69 -6.03 1.21
C THR A 174 1.37 -7.40 1.18
N SER A 175 2.48 -7.54 0.45
CA SER A 175 3.25 -8.77 0.35
C SER A 175 3.97 -9.13 1.67
N LEU A 176 4.47 -8.14 2.42
CA LEU A 176 5.08 -8.34 3.74
C LEU A 176 4.03 -8.85 4.72
N LEU A 177 2.86 -8.20 4.74
CA LEU A 177 1.76 -8.55 5.64
C LEU A 177 1.22 -9.95 5.32
N ALA A 178 0.97 -10.25 4.05
CA ALA A 178 0.50 -11.58 3.63
C ALA A 178 1.53 -12.68 3.93
N TYR A 179 2.83 -12.42 3.71
CA TYR A 179 3.89 -13.36 4.04
C TYR A 179 3.99 -13.60 5.55
N GLU A 180 3.95 -12.53 6.34
CA GLU A 180 3.94 -12.61 7.80
C GLU A 180 2.70 -13.39 8.28
N ALA A 181 1.50 -13.08 7.78
CA ALA A 181 0.26 -13.78 8.09
C ALA A 181 0.32 -15.28 7.75
N ARG A 182 0.93 -15.65 6.62
CA ARG A 182 1.04 -17.04 6.16
C ARG A 182 2.11 -17.85 6.89
N THR A 183 3.26 -17.25 7.20
CA THR A 183 4.44 -17.99 7.71
C THR A 183 4.74 -17.76 9.18
N GLY A 184 4.30 -16.62 9.71
CA GLY A 184 4.66 -16.13 11.04
C GLY A 184 6.07 -15.61 11.18
N LYS A 185 6.74 -15.36 10.06
CA LYS A 185 8.07 -14.79 10.02
C LYS A 185 8.03 -13.52 9.19
N THR A 186 8.83 -12.53 9.56
CA THR A 186 9.05 -11.35 8.73
C THR A 186 9.73 -11.74 7.43
N MET A 187 9.24 -11.17 6.32
CA MET A 187 9.89 -11.32 5.02
C MET A 187 11.10 -10.39 4.96
N ALA A 188 12.28 -10.94 4.63
CA ALA A 188 13.43 -10.11 4.33
C ALA A 188 13.21 -9.43 2.96
N ARG A 189 13.22 -8.10 2.93
CA ARG A 189 13.21 -7.29 1.71
C ARG A 189 14.55 -6.59 1.57
N LYS A 190 15.15 -6.64 0.39
CA LYS A 190 16.31 -5.81 0.05
C LYS A 190 15.78 -4.50 -0.49
N PHE A 191 16.06 -3.40 0.20
CA PHE A 191 15.88 -2.08 -0.37
C PHE A 191 16.92 -1.89 -1.46
N LEU A 192 16.46 -1.50 -2.64
CA LEU A 192 17.33 -1.12 -3.74
C LEU A 192 17.40 0.40 -3.73
N THR A 193 18.62 0.94 -3.76
CA THR A 193 18.83 2.37 -3.89
C THR A 193 18.37 2.78 -5.28
N VAL A 194 17.52 3.80 -5.34
CA VAL A 194 17.16 4.50 -6.58
C VAL A 194 17.92 5.82 -6.52
N GLU A 195 18.67 6.15 -7.57
CA GLU A 195 19.25 7.49 -7.69
C GLU A 195 18.12 8.50 -7.84
N SER A 196 18.17 9.59 -7.07
CA SER A 196 17.10 10.58 -7.02
C SER A 196 16.94 11.25 -8.38
N LEU A 197 15.72 11.30 -8.91
CA LEU A 197 15.41 12.13 -10.09
C LEU A 197 15.45 13.62 -9.76
N LEU A 198 15.32 14.00 -8.48
CA LEU A 198 15.14 15.38 -8.06
C LEU A 198 16.40 16.24 -8.04
N ASP A 199 17.58 15.63 -8.13
CA ASP A 199 18.83 16.41 -8.11
C ASP A 199 19.10 17.10 -9.47
N ASP A 200 18.60 16.52 -10.58
CA ASP A 200 18.80 17.00 -11.96
C ASP A 200 17.51 16.97 -12.82
N GLY A 201 16.33 16.93 -12.20
CA GLY A 201 15.04 16.77 -12.87
C GLY A 201 14.67 17.91 -13.83
N LEU A 202 13.73 17.63 -14.75
CA LEU A 202 13.20 18.65 -15.67
C LEU A 202 12.54 19.81 -14.90
N PRO A 203 12.68 21.06 -15.36
CA PRO A 203 12.03 22.19 -14.71
C PRO A 203 10.52 22.17 -14.94
N GLU A 204 9.75 22.73 -14.01
CA GLU A 204 8.27 22.63 -14.01
C GLU A 204 7.62 23.20 -15.28
N GLU A 205 8.21 24.26 -15.85
CA GLU A 205 7.76 24.85 -17.11
C GLU A 205 7.81 23.90 -18.30
N ALA A 206 8.63 22.84 -18.25
CA ALA A 206 8.78 21.88 -19.35
C ALA A 206 7.71 20.78 -19.33
N TYR A 207 6.96 20.59 -18.22
CA TYR A 207 6.04 19.47 -18.10
C TYR A 207 4.87 19.54 -19.08
N ALA A 208 4.30 20.72 -19.32
CA ALA A 208 3.22 20.90 -20.28
C ALA A 208 3.66 20.67 -21.72
N ASP A 209 4.91 21.00 -22.06
CA ASP A 209 5.50 20.74 -23.37
C ASP A 209 5.86 19.25 -23.55
N LEU A 210 6.20 18.56 -22.45
CA LEU A 210 6.45 17.13 -22.43
C LEU A 210 5.18 16.30 -22.61
N LEU A 211 4.06 16.77 -22.02
CA LEU A 211 2.75 16.11 -22.03
C LEU A 211 1.63 17.05 -22.55
N PRO A 212 1.71 17.47 -23.82
CA PRO A 212 0.82 18.50 -24.38
C PRO A 212 -0.64 18.05 -24.44
N THR A 213 -0.92 16.78 -24.70
CA THR A 213 -2.28 16.24 -24.77
C THR A 213 -2.94 16.22 -23.39
N VAL A 214 -2.22 15.74 -22.37
CA VAL A 214 -2.68 15.75 -20.98
C VAL A 214 -2.91 17.19 -20.50
N ALA A 215 -1.95 18.09 -20.73
CA ALA A 215 -2.06 19.49 -20.33
C ALA A 215 -3.27 20.20 -20.96
N ALA A 216 -3.55 19.91 -22.24
CA ALA A 216 -4.71 20.45 -22.94
C ALA A 216 -6.03 19.94 -22.35
N LYS A 217 -6.15 18.65 -22.05
CA LYS A 217 -7.34 18.06 -21.43
C LYS A 217 -7.61 18.63 -20.03
N LEU A 218 -6.57 18.74 -19.19
CA LEU A 218 -6.69 19.31 -17.85
C LEU A 218 -7.12 20.78 -17.88
N SER A 219 -6.57 21.56 -18.81
CA SER A 219 -6.97 22.95 -19.03
C SER A 219 -8.44 23.07 -19.46
N ALA A 220 -8.96 22.11 -20.23
CA ALA A 220 -10.35 22.08 -20.65
C ALA A 220 -11.31 21.72 -19.50
N GLN A 221 -10.91 20.85 -18.55
CA GLN A 221 -11.72 20.50 -17.38
C GLN A 221 -11.80 21.62 -16.32
N ARG A 222 -10.81 22.53 -16.30
CA ARG A 222 -10.72 23.64 -15.34
C ARG A 222 -11.49 24.91 -15.76
N ASN A 223 -11.97 24.98 -17.01
CA ASN A 223 -12.74 26.10 -17.58
C ASN A 223 -14.24 25.79 -17.63
#